data_AF-A0A3B9FH01-F1
#
_entry.id   AF-A0A3B9FH01-F1
#
_cell.length_a   1.000
_cell.length_b   1.000
_cell.length_c   1.000
_cell.angle_alpha   90.00
_cell.angle_beta   90.00
_cell.angle_gamma   90.00
#
_symmetry.space_group_name_H-M   'P 1'
#
loop_
_entity.id
_entity.type
_entity.pdbx_description
1 polymer ?
#
loop_
_entity_poly.entity_id
_entity_poly.type
_entity_poly.pdbx_seq_one_letter_code
_entity_poly.pdbx_strand_id
1 'polypeptide(L)' 'DKCTFCAGGPEDDMSSLEFQKYGRNRLAEGKLPICAEMCSTKALLAGDGDQVSNIFRERIVARGFGSGAWGWGTAYSIKG' A
#
# COMPACT_ATOMS: atom_id res chain seq x y z
N ASP A 1 6.54 6.85 16.11
CA ASP A 1 5.94 7.30 14.83
C ASP A 1 5.08 6.23 14.17
N LYS A 2 4.19 6.65 13.27
CA LYS A 2 3.46 5.76 12.35
C LYS A 2 4.13 5.78 10.97
N CYS A 3 3.81 4.81 10.12
CA CYS A 3 4.23 4.81 8.73
C CYS A 3 3.58 5.98 7.96
N THR A 4 4.38 6.88 7.39
CA THR A 4 3.94 8.01 6.54
C THR A 4 4.10 7.72 5.05
N PHE A 5 4.22 6.44 4.67
CA PHE A 5 4.43 6.05 3.26
C PHE A 5 5.74 6.62 2.66
N CYS A 6 6.77 6.79 3.50
CA CYS A 6 8.05 7.40 3.14
C CYS A 6 7.94 8.87 2.67
N ALA A 7 6.90 9.59 3.10
CA ALA A 7 6.66 11.00 2.80
C ALA A 7 7.39 11.98 3.72
N GLY A 8 8.37 11.53 4.50
CA GLY A 8 9.02 12.39 5.50
C GLY A 8 8.07 12.82 6.62
N GLY A 9 8.15 14.11 6.99
CA GLY A 9 7.46 14.71 8.13
C GLY A 9 6.71 16.01 7.77
N PRO A 10 6.23 16.77 8.76
CA PRO A 10 5.47 18.01 8.53
C PRO A 10 6.34 19.23 8.19
N GLU A 11 7.67 19.09 8.24
CA GLU A 11 8.62 20.14 7.84
C GLU A 11 8.66 20.25 6.31
N ASP A 12 9.26 21.32 5.78
CA ASP A 12 9.39 21.47 4.32
C ASP A 12 10.18 20.31 3.70
N ASP A 13 9.66 19.79 2.58
CA ASP A 13 10.26 18.71 1.81
C ASP A 13 11.73 19.03 1.46
N MET A 14 12.61 18.04 1.62
CA MET A 14 14.05 18.13 1.34
C MET A 14 14.80 19.17 2.19
N SER A 15 14.19 19.66 3.27
CA SER A 15 14.89 20.52 4.24
C SER A 15 15.88 19.70 5.07
N SER A 16 16.92 20.38 5.58
CA SER A 16 17.86 19.76 6.52
C SER A 16 17.18 19.29 7.81
N LEU A 17 16.15 20.01 8.24
CA LEU A 17 15.36 19.74 9.43
C LEU A 17 14.51 18.48 9.27
N GLU A 18 13.83 18.34 8.12
CA GLU A 18 13.13 17.11 7.74
C GLU A 18 14.09 15.92 7.71
N PHE A 19 15.23 16.07 7.02
CA PHE A 19 16.21 14.99 6.88
C PHE A 19 16.76 14.52 8.22
N GLN A 20 17.05 15.45 9.14
CA GLN A 20 17.54 15.10 10.49
C GLN A 20 16.49 14.38 11.34
N LYS A 21 15.21 14.76 11.23
CA LYS A 21 14.13 14.19 12.05
C LYS A 21 13.57 12.88 11.47
N TYR A 22 13.34 12.84 10.17
CA TYR A 22 12.56 11.80 9.48
C TYR A 22 13.37 11.03 8.43
N GLY A 23 14.59 11.45 8.13
CA GLY A 23 15.42 10.85 7.09
C GLY A 23 14.98 11.26 5.69
N ARG A 24 15.19 10.39 4.70
CA ARG A 24 14.86 10.70 3.30
C ARG A 24 13.37 10.63 3.03
N ASN A 25 12.83 11.71 2.48
CA ASN A 25 11.52 11.73 1.85
C ASN A 25 11.60 11.13 0.43
N ARG A 26 11.26 9.84 0.30
CA ARG A 26 11.36 9.14 -0.99
C ARG A 26 10.30 9.59 -1.97
N LEU A 27 9.13 10.01 -1.49
CA LEU A 27 8.06 10.47 -2.36
C LEU A 27 8.44 11.80 -3.03
N ALA A 28 9.02 12.74 -2.28
CA ALA A 28 9.56 13.98 -2.84
C ALA A 28 10.69 13.73 -3.86
N GLU A 29 11.47 12.67 -3.68
CA GLU A 29 12.47 12.20 -4.66
C GLU A 29 11.88 11.49 -5.89
N GLY A 30 10.55 11.29 -5.95
CA GLY A 30 9.88 10.56 -7.04
C GLY A 30 10.09 9.03 -6.99
N LYS A 31 10.48 8.50 -5.84
CA LYS A 31 10.73 7.06 -5.63
C LYS A 31 9.59 6.41 -4.87
N LEU A 32 9.41 5.11 -5.08
CA LEU A 32 8.40 4.39 -4.32
C LEU A 32 8.85 4.20 -2.85
N PRO A 33 7.89 3.98 -1.94
CA PRO A 33 8.19 3.62 -0.55
C PRO A 33 9.09 2.39 -0.48
N ILE A 34 10.09 2.43 0.40
CA ILE A 34 11.15 1.41 0.46
C ILE A 34 10.60 0.00 0.73
N CYS A 35 9.55 -0.11 1.55
CA CYS A 35 8.93 -1.40 1.85
C CYS A 35 8.32 -2.04 0.60
N ALA A 36 7.76 -1.26 -0.33
CA ALA A 36 7.18 -1.76 -1.57
C ALA A 36 8.26 -2.10 -2.62
N GLU A 37 9.31 -1.28 -2.73
CA GLU A 37 10.43 -1.55 -3.65
C GLU A 37 11.23 -2.81 -3.25
N MET A 38 11.46 -2.98 -1.95
CA MET A 38 12.26 -4.07 -1.40
C MET A 38 11.48 -5.38 -1.24
N CYS A 39 10.14 -5.36 -1.25
CA CYS A 39 9.33 -6.55 -1.01
C CYS A 39 9.61 -7.66 -2.04
N SER A 40 10.32 -8.70 -1.62
CA SER A 40 10.75 -9.82 -2.47
C SER A 40 9.57 -10.62 -3.03
N THR A 41 8.48 -10.74 -2.26
CA THR A 41 7.27 -11.48 -2.65
C THR A 41 6.24 -10.62 -3.39
N LYS A 42 6.50 -9.32 -3.57
CA LYS A 42 5.55 -8.36 -4.18
C LYS A 42 4.18 -8.32 -3.48
N ALA A 43 4.19 -8.54 -2.16
CA ALA A 43 3.01 -8.43 -1.30
C ALA A 43 2.62 -6.97 -1.04
N LEU A 44 3.61 -6.11 -0.77
CA LEU A 44 3.39 -4.67 -0.63
C LEU A 44 3.39 -4.01 -2.00
N LEU A 45 2.33 -3.25 -2.29
CA LEU A 45 2.17 -2.46 -3.51
C LEU A 45 2.13 -0.97 -3.13
N ALA A 46 2.74 -0.13 -3.95
CA ALA A 46 2.69 1.31 -3.82
C ALA A 46 2.59 1.96 -5.20
N GLY A 47 1.84 3.05 -5.28
CA GLY A 47 1.55 3.74 -6.52
C GLY A 47 0.25 4.54 -6.38
N ASP A 48 -0.23 5.03 -7.52
CA ASP A 48 -1.53 5.69 -7.59
C ASP A 48 -2.67 4.78 -7.10
N GLY A 49 -3.64 5.38 -6.41
CA GLY A 49 -4.71 4.64 -5.75
C GLY A 49 -5.58 3.83 -6.73
N ASP A 50 -5.84 4.36 -7.93
CA ASP A 50 -6.65 3.67 -8.92
C ASP A 50 -5.87 2.49 -9.53
N GLN A 51 -4.57 2.68 -9.80
CA GLN A 51 -3.70 1.62 -10.30
C GLN A 51 -3.54 0.48 -9.30
N VAL A 52 -3.27 0.79 -8.03
CA VAL A 52 -3.14 -0.22 -6.96
C VAL A 52 -4.47 -0.94 -6.75
N SER A 53 -5.60 -0.24 -6.82
CA SER A 53 -6.93 -0.84 -6.71
C SER A 53 -7.24 -1.79 -7.87
N ASN A 54 -6.82 -1.47 -9.10
CA ASN A 54 -6.98 -2.35 -10.25
C ASN A 54 -6.17 -3.64 -10.08
N ILE A 55 -4.89 -3.53 -9.71
CA ILE A 55 -4.04 -4.71 -9.42
C ILE A 55 -4.64 -5.57 -8.30
N PHE A 56 -5.20 -4.94 -7.26
CA PHE A 56 -5.89 -5.67 -6.20
C PHE A 56 -7.07 -6.47 -6.73
N ARG A 57 -7.96 -5.85 -7.52
CA ARG A 57 -9.12 -6.53 -8.12
C ARG A 57 -8.69 -7.70 -9.00
N GLU A 58 -7.70 -7.50 -9.86
CA GLU A 58 -7.13 -8.56 -10.71
C GLU A 58 -6.59 -9.73 -9.87
N ARG A 59 -5.84 -9.45 -8.79
CA ARG A 59 -5.32 -10.49 -7.88
C ARG A 59 -6.43 -11.25 -7.18
N ILE A 60 -7.53 -10.60 -6.80
CA ILE A 60 -8.69 -11.26 -6.19
C ILE A 60 -9.36 -12.21 -7.20
N VAL A 61 -9.58 -11.75 -8.44
CA VAL A 61 -10.15 -12.58 -9.51
C VAL A 61 -9.25 -13.78 -9.81
N ALA A 62 -7.94 -13.56 -9.99
CA ALA A 62 -6.98 -14.61 -10.31
C ALA A 62 -6.85 -15.68 -9.21
N ARG A 63 -6.97 -15.29 -7.93
CA ARG A 63 -6.97 -16.24 -6.80
C ARG A 63 -8.25 -17.07 -6.73
N GLY A 64 -9.34 -16.63 -7.37
CA GLY A 64 -10.65 -17.30 -7.29
C GLY A 64 -11.34 -17.16 -5.91
N PHE A 65 -10.83 -16.30 -5.02
CA PHE A 65 -11.35 -16.10 -3.66
C PHE A 65 -11.90 -14.67 -3.51
N GLY A 66 -13.10 -14.44 -4.03
CA GLY A 66 -13.94 -13.28 -3.71
C GLY A 66 -14.96 -13.60 -2.61
N SER A 67 -16.11 -12.90 -2.61
CA SER A 67 -17.30 -13.17 -1.78
C SER A 67 -17.92 -14.58 -1.94
N GLY A 68 -17.32 -15.44 -2.78
CA GLY A 68 -17.68 -16.85 -2.98
C GLY A 68 -16.79 -17.86 -2.25
N ALA A 69 -15.91 -17.42 -1.35
CA ALA A 69 -15.12 -18.33 -0.53
C ALA A 69 -16.02 -19.24 0.32
N TRP A 70 -15.67 -20.52 0.43
CA TRP A 70 -16.45 -21.53 1.16
C TRP A 70 -16.78 -21.05 2.59
N GLY A 71 -18.08 -20.93 2.90
CA GLY A 71 -18.58 -20.47 4.21
C GLY A 71 -18.91 -18.96 4.32
N TRP A 72 -18.61 -18.12 3.33
CA TRP A 72 -18.94 -16.68 3.37
C TRP A 72 -20.45 -16.39 3.50
N GLY A 73 -21.29 -17.13 2.78
CA GLY A 73 -22.75 -17.01 2.89
C GLY A 73 -23.26 -17.38 4.28
N THR A 74 -22.65 -18.38 4.94
CA THR A 74 -22.95 -18.77 6.32
C THR A 74 -22.47 -17.72 7.33
N ALA A 75 -21.26 -17.18 7.14
CA ALA A 75 -20.66 -16.20 8.04
C ALA A 75 -21.40 -14.85 8.04
N TYR A 76 -21.91 -14.42 6.88
CA TYR A 76 -22.55 -13.11 6.71
C TYR A 76 -24.05 -13.19 6.40
N SER A 77 -24.69 -14.35 6.61
CA SER A 77 -26.13 -14.56 6.43
C SER A 77 -26.68 -14.04 5.10
N ILE A 78 -25.89 -14.22 4.03
CA ILE A 78 -26.29 -13.81 2.68
C ILE A 78 -27.31 -14.85 2.21
N LYS A 79 -28.60 -14.59 2.46
CA LYS A 79 -29.71 -15.42 1.97
C LYS A 79 -29.69 -15.36 0.44
N GLY A 80 -29.61 -16.53 -0.18
CA GLY A 80 -29.78 -16.70 -1.63
C GLY A 80 -31.16 -16.27 -2.10
#